data_AF-A0A1Y3ATW0-F1
#
_entry.id   AF-A0A1Y3ATW0-F1
#
_cell.length_a   1.000
_cell.length_b   1.000
_cell.length_c   1.000
_cell.angle_alpha   90.00
_cell.angle_beta   90.00
_cell.angle_gamma   90.00
#
_symmetry.space_group_name_H-M   'P 1'
#
loop_
_entity.id
_entity.type
_entity.pdbx_description
1 polymer ?
#
loop_
_entity_poly.entity_id
_entity_poly.type
_entity_poly.pdbx_seq_one_letter_code
_entity_poly.pdbx_strand_id
1 'polypeptide(L)'
;MATNSIKRFENIIKPNEDKRNYLGLKLTNDLKVILVSDPETDISAASLSVHVGSMSDPWETQGLAHFLEHMLFMGTKKVCCPFKSNHIIDERF
;
A
#
# COMPACT_ATOMS: atom_id res chain seq x y z
N MET A 1 -11.60 13.41 22.56
CA MET A 1 -10.48 12.46 22.37
C MET A 1 -9.67 12.95 21.18
N ALA A 2 -8.46 13.46 21.43
CA ALA A 2 -7.66 14.17 20.44
C ALA A 2 -7.18 13.20 19.35
N THR A 3 -7.57 13.43 18.11
CA THR A 3 -7.10 12.65 16.98
C THR A 3 -5.63 13.00 16.72
N ASN A 4 -4.75 12.01 16.87
CA ASN A 4 -3.37 12.09 16.36
C ASN A 4 -3.40 12.73 14.96
N SER A 5 -2.56 13.75 14.76
CA SER A 5 -2.68 14.77 13.72
C SER A 5 -2.56 14.25 12.28
N ILE A 6 -3.62 13.62 11.77
CA ILE A 6 -3.74 13.19 10.37
C ILE A 6 -4.13 14.42 9.53
N LYS A 7 -3.31 14.77 8.54
CA LYS A 7 -3.67 15.83 7.58
C LYS A 7 -4.58 15.25 6.50
N ARG A 8 -5.69 15.92 6.21
CA ARG A 8 -6.69 15.49 5.21
C ARG A 8 -6.64 16.40 3.99
N PHE A 9 -6.84 15.80 2.83
CA PHE A 9 -6.91 16.45 1.52
C PHE A 9 -8.19 15.97 0.83
N GLU A 10 -9.23 16.80 0.88
CA GLU A 10 -10.57 16.45 0.37
C GLU A 10 -10.76 16.86 -1.10
N ASN A 11 -9.97 17.82 -1.59
CA ASN A 11 -10.08 18.34 -2.96
C ASN A 11 -9.15 17.59 -3.91
N ILE A 12 -9.52 16.35 -4.27
CA ILE A 12 -8.84 15.57 -5.31
C ILE A 12 -9.54 15.84 -6.65
N ILE A 13 -8.76 16.28 -7.64
CA ILE A 13 -9.24 16.52 -9.00
C ILE A 13 -9.59 15.18 -9.64
N LYS A 14 -10.85 15.05 -10.07
CA LYS A 14 -11.36 13.85 -10.76
C LYS A 14 -12.23 14.25 -11.95
N PRO A 15 -12.37 13.39 -12.96
CA PRO A 15 -13.30 13.63 -14.06
C PRO A 15 -14.76 13.57 -13.57
N ASN A 16 -15.65 14.30 -14.25
CA ASN A 16 -17.07 14.40 -13.87
C ASN A 16 -17.82 13.06 -13.95
N GLU A 17 -17.33 12.14 -14.78
CA GLU A 17 -17.91 10.80 -14.95
C GLU A 17 -17.56 9.85 -13.79
N ASP A 18 -16.57 10.20 -12.96
CA ASP A 18 -16.12 9.34 -11.86
C ASP A 18 -16.98 9.54 -10.59
N LYS A 19 -17.80 8.54 -10.30
CA LYS A 19 -18.68 8.50 -9.13
C LYS A 19 -17.94 8.20 -7.82
N ARG A 20 -16.67 7.78 -7.88
CA ARG A 20 -15.92 7.35 -6.69
C ARG A 20 -15.56 8.53 -5.82
N ASN A 21 -15.52 8.29 -4.51
CA ASN A 21 -15.09 9.29 -3.54
C ASN A 21 -13.62 9.09 -3.22
N TYR A 22 -12.84 10.16 -3.30
CA TYR A 22 -11.41 10.15 -3.05
C TYR A 22 -11.08 10.98 -1.80
N LEU A 23 -10.25 10.44 -0.93
CA LEU A 23 -9.75 11.14 0.25
C LEU A 23 -8.24 10.95 0.37
N GLY A 24 -7.50 12.06 0.28
CA GLY A 24 -6.06 12.06 0.54
C GLY A 24 -5.80 12.23 2.02
N LEU A 25 -4.89 11.44 2.57
CA LEU A 25 -4.46 11.51 3.96
C LEU A 25 -2.94 11.54 4.03
N LYS A 26 -2.42 12.30 4.99
CA LYS A 26 -1.03 12.17 5.44
C LYS A 26 -1.03 11.76 6.91
N LEU A 27 -0.51 10.57 7.16
CA LEU A 27 -0.40 9.98 8.49
C LEU A 27 0.69 10.69 9.30
N THR A 28 0.73 10.43 10.60
CA THR A 28 1.71 11.02 11.52
C THR A 28 3.14 10.54 11.28
N ASN A 29 3.31 9.41 10.59
CA ASN A 29 4.61 8.87 10.15
C ASN A 29 4.95 9.31 8.71
N ASP A 30 4.39 10.42 8.26
CA ASP A 30 4.56 11.01 6.92
C ASP A 30 4.09 10.17 5.72
N LEU A 31 3.52 8.98 5.95
CA LEU A 31 2.94 8.17 4.87
C LEU A 31 1.79 8.92 4.21
N LYS A 32 1.86 8.97 2.88
CA LYS A 32 0.80 9.50 2.02
C LYS A 32 -0.13 8.34 1.66
N VAL A 33 -1.42 8.52 1.91
CA VAL A 33 -2.46 7.52 1.66
C VAL A 33 -3.55 8.16 0.83
N ILE A 34 -4.06 7.43 -0.16
CA ILE A 34 -5.27 7.79 -0.90
C ILE A 34 -6.30 6.71 -0.62
N LEU A 35 -7.46 7.13 -0.12
CA LEU A 35 -8.61 6.26 0.06
C LEU A 35 -9.55 6.49 -1.11
N VAL A 36 -10.00 5.39 -1.72
CA VAL A 36 -11.00 5.39 -2.78
C VAL A 36 -12.19 4.62 -2.25
N SER A 37 -13.36 5.26 -2.21
CA SER A 37 -14.61 4.64 -1.81
C SER A 37 -15.50 4.51 -3.04
N ASP A 38 -15.73 3.26 -3.42
CA ASP A 38 -16.62 2.84 -4.49
C ASP A 38 -17.60 1.80 -3.93
N PRO A 39 -18.88 2.15 -3.67
CA PRO A 39 -19.85 1.21 -3.13
C PRO A 39 -20.35 0.18 -4.17
N GLU A 40 -20.11 0.41 -5.46
CA GLU A 40 -20.55 -0.50 -6.54
C GLU A 40 -19.50 -1.58 -6.86
N THR A 41 -18.34 -1.57 -6.19
CA THR A 41 -17.24 -2.49 -6.51
C THR A 41 -17.39 -3.85 -5.83
N ASP A 42 -17.25 -4.92 -6.61
CA ASP A 42 -17.24 -6.30 -6.09
C ASP A 42 -15.89 -6.69 -5.46
N ILE A 43 -14.81 -6.02 -5.85
CA ILE A 43 -13.43 -6.37 -5.46
C ILE A 43 -12.76 -5.16 -4.83
N SER A 44 -12.31 -5.32 -3.59
CA SER A 44 -11.44 -4.34 -2.93
C SER A 44 -9.98 -4.60 -3.26
N ALA A 45 -9.21 -3.53 -3.47
CA ALA A 45 -7.78 -3.59 -3.72
C ALA A 45 -7.02 -2.63 -2.80
N ALA A 46 -5.79 -2.98 -2.45
CA ALA A 46 -4.86 -2.12 -1.75
C ALA A 46 -3.47 -2.27 -2.36
N SER A 47 -2.75 -1.15 -2.49
CA SER A 47 -1.37 -1.14 -2.96
C SER A 47 -0.52 -0.27 -2.03
N LEU A 48 0.74 -0.68 -1.85
CA LEU A 48 1.73 0.06 -1.09
C LEU A 48 2.99 0.16 -1.96
N SER A 49 3.49 1.37 -2.13
CA SER A 49 4.73 1.62 -2.86
C SER A 49 5.76 2.22 -1.91
N VAL A 50 6.98 1.69 -1.97
CA VAL A 50 8.15 2.23 -1.27
C VAL A 50 9.04 2.87 -2.33
N HIS A 51 9.50 4.10 -2.07
CA HIS A 51 10.30 4.87 -3.03
C HIS A 51 11.78 4.43 -3.04
N VAL A 52 12.03 3.13 -3.11
CA VAL A 52 13.35 2.48 -3.15
C VAL A 52 13.23 1.26 -4.07
N GLY A 53 14.30 0.92 -4.80
CA GLY A 53 14.32 -0.23 -5.70
C GLY A 53 15.74 -0.71 -5.99
N SER A 54 15.93 -1.50 -7.05
CA SER A 54 17.23 -2.08 -7.42
C SER A 54 18.33 -1.06 -7.67
N MET A 55 17.98 0.16 -8.07
CA MET A 55 18.95 1.27 -8.23
C MET A 55 19.57 1.72 -6.90
N SER A 56 18.99 1.32 -5.77
CA SER A 56 19.51 1.57 -4.42
C SER A 56 20.22 0.34 -3.83
N ASP A 57 20.40 -0.74 -4.61
CA ASP A 57 21.10 -1.92 -4.14
C ASP A 57 22.60 -1.62 -3.92
N PRO A 58 23.22 -2.15 -2.85
CA PRO A 58 24.66 -2.07 -2.68
C PRO A 58 25.40 -2.71 -3.85
N TRP A 59 26.54 -2.15 -4.24
CA TRP A 59 27.35 -2.68 -5.35
C TRP A 59 27.76 -4.16 -5.12
N GLU A 60 27.97 -4.53 -3.87
CA GLU A 60 28.37 -5.89 -3.46
C GLU A 60 27.21 -6.89 -3.52
N THR A 61 25.96 -6.43 -3.50
CA THR A 61 24.77 -7.29 -3.42
C THR A 61 23.65 -6.75 -4.31
N GLN A 62 23.80 -6.97 -5.62
CA GLN A 62 22.77 -6.63 -6.60
C GLN A 62 21.57 -7.58 -6.48
N GLY A 63 20.34 -7.05 -6.61
CA GLY A 63 19.11 -7.83 -6.54
C GLY A 63 18.51 -7.95 -5.13
N LEU A 64 19.04 -7.21 -4.15
CA LEU A 64 18.58 -7.25 -2.76
C LEU A 64 17.16 -6.71 -2.62
N ALA A 65 16.81 -5.61 -3.30
CA ALA A 65 15.46 -5.06 -3.28
C ALA A 65 14.41 -6.07 -3.79
N HIS A 66 14.72 -6.77 -4.88
CA HIS A 66 13.83 -7.81 -5.42
C HIS A 66 13.74 -9.02 -4.49
N PHE A 67 14.87 -9.45 -3.91
CA PHE A 67 14.84 -10.55 -2.93
C PHE A 67 14.01 -10.20 -1.69
N LEU A 68 14.10 -8.96 -1.21
CA LEU A 68 13.30 -8.46 -0.09
C LEU A 68 11.80 -8.47 -0.40
N GLU A 69 11.40 -8.10 -1.63
CA GLU A 69 10.01 -8.18 -2.09
C GLU A 69 9.45 -9.60 -1.95
N HIS A 70 10.19 -10.61 -2.42
CA HIS A 70 9.80 -12.03 -2.25
C HIS A 70 9.69 -12.44 -0.78
N MET A 71 10.64 -12.00 0.06
CA MET A 71 10.64 -12.36 1.48
C MET A 71 9.45 -11.78 2.25
N LEU A 72 8.88 -10.65 1.84
CA LEU A 72 7.73 -10.04 2.51
C LEU A 72 6.48 -10.94 2.48
N PHE A 73 6.35 -11.81 1.47
CA PHE A 73 5.25 -12.76 1.35
C PHE A 73 5.45 -14.04 2.16
N MET A 74 6.68 -14.33 2.62
CA MET A 74 7.02 -15.55 3.37
C MET A 74 6.56 -15.53 4.84
N GLY A 75 5.96 -14.43 5.31
CA GLY A 75 5.34 -14.32 6.63
C GLY A 75 5.86 -13.13 7.44
N THR A 76 5.02 -12.63 8.34
CA THR A 76 5.36 -11.51 9.24
C THR A 76 5.17 -11.92 10.68
N LYS A 77 5.75 -11.17 11.63
CA LYS A 77 5.59 -11.45 13.08
C LYS A 77 4.12 -11.52 13.52
N LYS A 78 3.21 -10.79 12.86
CA LYS A 78 1.77 -10.84 13.12
C LYS A 78 1.06 -11.98 12.38
N VAL A 79 1.51 -12.31 11.18
CA VAL A 79 0.98 -13.42 10.37
C VAL A 79 2.05 -14.50 10.34
N CYS A 80 2.10 -15.27 11.43
CA CYS A 80 3.16 -16.24 11.73
C CYS A 80 3.16 -17.48 10.81
N CYS A 81 2.21 -17.61 9.88
CA CYS A 81 2.08 -18.79 9.01
C CYS A 81 2.10 -18.34 7.54
N PRO A 82 3.10 -18.78 6.72
CA PRO A 82 3.16 -18.45 5.29
C PRO A 82 1.90 -18.89 4.53
N PHE A 83 1.23 -19.95 5.00
CA PHE A 83 -0.02 -20.42 4.41
C PHE A 83 -1.22 -19.46 4.59
N LYS A 84 -1.13 -18.48 5.51
CA LYS A 84 -2.20 -17.50 5.76
C LYS A 84 -2.05 -16.22 4.95
N SER A 85 -0.83 -15.83 4.55
CA SER A 85 -0.59 -14.59 3.79
C SER A 85 -1.10 -14.69 2.35
N ASN A 86 -0.83 -15.80 1.65
CA ASN A 86 -1.22 -16.01 0.25
C ASN A 86 -2.74 -16.21 0.07
N HIS A 87 -3.51 -16.33 1.15
CA HIS A 87 -4.97 -16.39 1.10
C HIS A 87 -5.64 -15.01 1.28
N ILE A 88 -4.87 -13.99 1.69
CA ILE A 88 -5.35 -12.61 1.91
C ILE A 88 -5.12 -11.75 0.66
N ILE A 89 -4.12 -12.09 -0.15
CA ILE A 89 -3.73 -11.40 -1.37
C ILE A 89 -3.52 -12.45 -2.47
N ASP A 90 -4.31 -12.39 -3.54
CA ASP A 90 -4.10 -13.22 -4.73
C ASP A 90 -2.85 -12.70 -5.47
N GLU A 91 -1.79 -13.51 -5.52
CA GLU A 91 -0.48 -13.18 -6.10
C GLU A 91 -0.50 -13.14 -7.65
N ARG A 92 -1.57 -12.63 -8.26
CA ARG A 92 -1.61 -12.39 -9.71
C ARG A 92 -0.89 -11.09 -10.07
N PHE A 93 0.44 -11.15 -10.07
CA PHE A 93 1.31 -10.27 -10.83
C PHE A 93 2.22 -11.11 -11.74
#